data_AF-A0A2T0UXD0-F1
#
_entry.id   AF-A0A2T0UXD0-F1
#
_cell.length_a   1.000
_cell.length_b   1.000
_cell.length_c   1.000
_cell.angle_alpha   90.00
_cell.angle_beta   90.00
_cell.angle_gamma   90.00
#
_symmetry.space_group_name_H-M   'P 1'
#
loop_
_entity.id
_entity.type
_entity.pdbx_description
1 polymer ?
#
loop_
_entity_poly.entity_id
_entity_poly.type
_entity_poly.pdbx_seq_one_letter_code
_entity_poly.pdbx_strand_id
1 'polypeptide(L)'
;MNRSIDHRRTMGMALAALLAAAAFALTFALTASPAHAADTGGPAAAVATAADGDVSAQTSADCVYYLRAVGYEVGPKRTQACNTGGSGSWGAKAFCMIGLMDGGVSEYHADNACTLAAR
;
A
#
# COMPACT_ATOMS: atom_id res chain seq x y z
N MET A 1 32.58 2.76 34.28
CA MET A 1 32.11 2.73 32.88
C MET A 1 30.92 1.75 32.80
N ASN A 2 29.70 2.30 32.76
CA ASN A 2 28.41 1.60 32.82
C ASN A 2 27.99 1.07 31.44
N ARG A 3 28.02 -0.24 31.20
CA ARG A 3 27.44 -0.84 29.97
C ARG A 3 26.54 -2.09 30.17
N SER A 4 26.27 -2.53 31.40
CA SER A 4 25.61 -3.84 31.62
C SER A 4 24.11 -3.81 31.96
N ILE A 5 23.43 -2.66 31.94
CA ILE A 5 22.04 -2.56 32.46
C ILE A 5 20.97 -2.57 31.35
N ASP A 6 21.30 -2.28 30.09
CA ASP A 6 20.29 -2.07 29.04
C ASP A 6 19.75 -3.34 28.36
N HIS A 7 20.45 -4.48 28.43
CA HIS A 7 19.98 -5.71 27.77
C HIS A 7 18.84 -6.44 28.49
N ARG A 8 18.64 -6.22 29.80
CA ARG A 8 17.58 -6.94 30.54
C ARG A 8 16.19 -6.35 30.34
N ARG A 9 16.07 -5.08 29.92
CA ARG A 9 14.77 -4.45 29.65
C ARG A 9 14.18 -4.81 28.29
N THR A 10 15.02 -5.11 27.30
CA THR A 10 14.58 -5.43 25.93
C THR A 10 14.06 -6.86 25.76
N MET A 11 14.46 -7.81 26.61
CA MET A 11 13.94 -9.19 26.55
C MET A 11 12.54 -9.36 27.15
N GLY A 12 12.08 -8.45 28.02
CA GLY A 12 10.76 -8.57 28.68
C GLY A 12 9.56 -8.21 27.79
N MET A 13 9.76 -7.47 26.71
CA MET A 13 8.67 -7.05 25.81
C MET A 13 8.43 -8.01 24.63
N ALA A 14 9.21 -9.09 24.51
CA ALA A 14 9.02 -10.08 23.44
C ALA A 14 7.90 -11.11 23.73
N LEU A 15 7.41 -11.20 24.98
CA LEU A 15 6.42 -12.23 25.35
C LEU A 15 4.95 -11.80 25.22
N ALA A 16 4.64 -10.52 25.00
CA ALA A 16 3.26 -10.02 25.00
C ALA A 16 2.62 -9.89 23.60
N ALA A 17 3.39 -10.01 22.52
CA ALA A 17 2.89 -9.78 21.16
C ALA A 17 2.36 -11.03 20.44
N LEU A 18 2.51 -12.22 21.01
CA LEU A 18 2.16 -13.50 20.36
C LEU A 18 0.69 -13.94 20.54
N LEU A 19 -0.14 -13.21 21.28
CA LEU A 19 -1.51 -13.64 21.64
C LEU A 19 -2.67 -12.88 20.96
N ALA A 20 -2.40 -11.99 19.99
CA ALA A 20 -3.45 -11.23 19.29
C ALA A 20 -3.63 -11.63 17.81
N ALA A 21 -3.19 -12.83 17.43
CA ALA A 21 -3.35 -13.37 16.08
C ALA A 21 -4.35 -14.54 16.08
N ALA A 22 -5.66 -14.28 16.18
CA ALA A 22 -6.71 -15.25 15.81
C ALA A 22 -8.14 -14.69 15.96
N ALA A 23 -8.56 -13.69 15.16
CA ALA A 23 -10.00 -13.35 15.07
C ALA A 23 -10.40 -12.49 13.86
N PHE A 24 -9.90 -12.72 12.64
CA PHE A 24 -10.51 -12.12 11.44
C PHE A 24 -10.45 -13.09 10.25
N ALA A 25 -11.01 -14.28 10.45
CA ALA A 25 -11.48 -15.13 9.36
C ALA A 25 -13.02 -15.21 9.48
N LEU A 26 -13.70 -15.26 8.34
CA LEU A 26 -15.15 -15.26 8.14
C LEU A 26 -15.84 -13.88 8.17
N THR A 27 -15.98 -13.25 7.01
CA THR A 27 -17.26 -13.12 6.27
C THR A 27 -17.13 -12.04 5.20
N PHE A 28 -16.88 -12.42 3.95
CA PHE A 28 -17.51 -11.70 2.85
C PHE A 28 -18.16 -12.72 1.93
N ALA A 29 -19.48 -12.75 2.09
CA ALA A 29 -20.44 -13.54 1.37
C ALA A 29 -20.32 -13.31 -0.13
N LEU A 30 -20.60 -14.40 -0.86
CA LEU A 30 -21.04 -14.45 -2.23
C LEU A 30 -21.90 -13.23 -2.61
N THR A 31 -21.37 -12.31 -3.41
CA THR A 31 -22.23 -11.44 -4.23
C THR A 31 -22.36 -12.11 -5.59
N ALA A 32 -23.55 -12.65 -5.81
CA ALA A 32 -24.00 -13.32 -7.01
C ALA A 32 -23.62 -12.56 -8.28
N SER A 33 -23.22 -13.33 -9.28
CA SER A 33 -23.10 -12.92 -10.68
C SER A 33 -24.33 -12.14 -11.13
N PRO A 34 -24.19 -10.96 -11.77
CA PRO A 34 -25.29 -10.42 -12.55
C PRO A 34 -25.51 -11.37 -13.74
N ALA A 35 -26.65 -12.06 -13.73
CA ALA A 35 -27.18 -12.68 -14.92
C ALA A 35 -27.40 -11.56 -15.94
N HIS A 36 -26.54 -11.50 -16.95
CA HIS A 36 -26.76 -10.64 -18.11
C HIS A 36 -27.98 -11.20 -18.85
N ALA A 37 -29.13 -10.58 -18.61
CA ALA A 37 -30.27 -10.68 -19.50
C ALA A 37 -29.79 -10.27 -20.89
N ALA A 38 -29.91 -11.18 -21.84
CA ALA A 38 -29.66 -10.91 -23.24
C ALA A 38 -30.75 -9.98 -23.76
N ASP A 39 -30.48 -8.67 -23.73
CA ASP A 39 -31.28 -7.68 -24.44
C ASP A 39 -30.69 -7.53 -25.86
N THR A 40 -31.39 -8.12 -26.81
CA THR A 40 -31.18 -7.94 -28.24
C THR A 40 -31.60 -6.53 -28.65
N GLY A 41 -30.64 -5.64 -28.96
CA GLY A 41 -30.94 -4.49 -29.84
C GLY A 41 -30.09 -3.22 -29.73
N GLY A 42 -28.87 -3.23 -30.29
CA GLY A 42 -28.22 -2.07 -30.96
C GLY A 42 -27.80 -0.83 -30.12
N PRO A 43 -27.12 0.14 -30.75
CA PRO A 43 -25.77 0.09 -31.31
C PRO A 43 -24.70 0.65 -30.34
N ALA A 44 -23.53 -0.01 -30.35
CA ALA A 44 -22.20 0.43 -29.92
C ALA A 44 -22.07 1.72 -29.07
N ALA A 45 -22.37 1.62 -27.78
CA ALA A 45 -21.73 2.48 -26.79
C ALA A 45 -20.37 1.84 -26.44
N ALA A 46 -19.28 2.49 -26.86
CA ALA A 46 -17.93 2.10 -26.48
C ALA A 46 -17.78 2.25 -24.95
N VAL A 47 -18.06 1.17 -24.23
CA VAL A 47 -17.68 1.05 -22.82
C VAL A 47 -16.16 1.03 -22.79
N ALA A 48 -15.57 2.10 -22.27
CA ALA A 48 -14.16 2.11 -21.91
C ALA A 48 -13.99 1.06 -20.81
N THR A 49 -13.59 -0.14 -21.21
CA THR A 49 -13.06 -1.15 -20.32
C THR A 49 -11.78 -0.58 -19.74
N ALA A 50 -11.86 0.01 -18.55
CA ALA A 50 -10.71 0.13 -17.67
C ALA A 50 -10.32 -1.30 -17.30
N ALA A 51 -9.46 -1.88 -18.13
CA ALA A 51 -8.68 -3.03 -17.74
C ALA A 51 -7.71 -2.54 -16.67
N ASP A 52 -8.14 -2.54 -15.40
CA ASP A 52 -7.23 -2.51 -14.26
C ASP A 52 -6.58 -3.90 -14.20
N GLY A 53 -5.62 -4.09 -15.10
CA GLY A 53 -4.75 -5.24 -15.13
C GLY A 53 -3.94 -5.23 -13.86
N ASP A 54 -4.35 -6.10 -12.94
CA ASP A 54 -3.62 -6.51 -11.75
C ASP A 54 -2.24 -7.03 -12.16
N VAL A 55 -1.27 -6.12 -12.27
CA VAL A 55 0.15 -6.44 -12.26
C VAL A 55 0.63 -6.13 -10.87
N SER A 56 0.28 -7.04 -9.94
CA SER A 56 0.83 -7.21 -8.60
C SER A 56 1.57 -5.98 -8.06
N ALA A 57 0.76 -4.97 -7.75
CA ALA A 57 1.04 -3.72 -7.06
C ALA A 57 1.50 -3.93 -5.61
N GLN A 58 2.21 -5.03 -5.30
CA GLN A 58 2.70 -5.32 -3.95
C GLN A 58 3.62 -4.20 -3.46
N THR A 59 4.45 -3.66 -4.36
CA THR A 59 5.45 -2.64 -4.05
C THR A 59 4.80 -1.28 -3.77
N SER A 60 3.88 -0.84 -4.62
CA SER A 60 3.13 0.40 -4.39
C SER A 60 2.12 0.28 -3.24
N ALA A 61 1.59 -0.92 -2.98
CA ALA A 61 0.78 -1.21 -1.80
C ALA A 61 1.57 -1.09 -0.50
N ASP A 62 2.82 -1.55 -0.44
CA ASP A 62 3.69 -1.38 0.74
C ASP A 62 4.00 0.09 1.03
N CYS A 63 4.22 0.88 -0.02
CA CYS A 63 4.38 2.34 0.09
C CYS A 63 3.12 3.00 0.69
N VAL A 64 1.94 2.66 0.16
CA VAL A 64 0.66 3.17 0.66
C VAL A 64 0.40 2.71 2.10
N TYR A 65 0.70 1.45 2.41
CA TYR A 65 0.54 0.89 3.75
C TYR A 65 1.44 1.58 4.76
N TYR A 66 2.72 1.80 4.44
CA TYR A 66 3.65 2.54 5.28
C TYR A 66 3.14 3.94 5.60
N LEU A 67 2.68 4.68 4.57
CA LEU A 67 2.18 6.04 4.76
C LEU A 67 0.96 6.08 5.70
N ARG A 68 0.03 5.14 5.57
CA ARG A 68 -1.11 5.00 6.50
C ARG A 68 -0.65 4.65 7.91
N ALA A 69 0.30 3.74 8.04
CA ALA A 69 0.81 3.28 9.33
C ALA A 69 1.50 4.40 10.13
N VAL A 70 2.19 5.33 9.46
CA VAL A 70 2.81 6.49 10.11
C VAL A 70 1.85 7.70 10.25
N GLY A 71 0.58 7.55 9.85
CA GLY A 71 -0.47 8.53 10.08
C GLY A 71 -0.74 9.52 8.94
N TYR A 72 -0.19 9.30 7.74
CA TYR A 72 -0.58 10.09 6.57
C TYR A 72 -1.91 9.60 5.99
N GLU A 73 -2.77 10.55 5.65
CA GLU A 73 -3.93 10.27 4.83
C GLU A 73 -3.46 9.84 3.43
N VAL A 74 -3.95 8.73 2.87
CA VAL A 74 -3.51 8.33 1.53
C VAL A 74 -4.63 8.59 0.53
N GLY A 75 -4.49 9.71 -0.19
CA GLY A 75 -5.34 10.08 -1.31
C GLY A 75 -4.65 9.89 -2.68
N PRO A 76 -5.31 10.30 -3.78
CA PRO A 76 -4.88 10.00 -5.14
C PRO A 76 -3.45 10.41 -5.47
N LYS A 77 -3.00 11.60 -5.02
CA LYS A 77 -1.61 12.07 -5.23
C LYS A 77 -0.57 11.12 -4.64
N ARG A 78 -0.77 10.69 -3.38
CA ARG A 78 0.18 9.82 -2.67
C ARG A 78 0.17 8.40 -3.25
N THR A 79 -1.00 7.89 -3.64
CA THR A 79 -1.13 6.61 -4.36
C THR A 79 -0.41 6.65 -5.71
N GLN A 80 -0.57 7.73 -6.49
CA GLN A 80 0.10 7.89 -7.78
C GLN A 80 1.63 7.97 -7.63
N ALA A 81 2.11 8.69 -6.61
CA ALA A 81 3.55 8.75 -6.30
C ALA A 81 4.11 7.37 -5.96
N CYS A 82 3.42 6.60 -5.12
CA CYS A 82 3.78 5.21 -4.80
C CYS A 82 3.78 4.31 -6.04
N ASN A 83 2.77 4.43 -6.92
CA ASN A 83 2.70 3.66 -8.17
C ASN A 83 3.85 3.99 -9.12
N THR A 84 4.28 5.26 -9.16
CA THR A 84 5.43 5.68 -9.96
C THR A 84 6.72 5.04 -9.45
N GLY A 85 6.90 4.99 -8.12
CA GLY A 85 8.04 4.36 -7.46
C GLY A 85 8.12 2.84 -7.67
N GLY A 86 7.00 2.20 -8.03
CA GLY A 86 6.84 0.76 -8.23
C GLY A 86 7.79 0.10 -9.23
N SER A 87 8.39 0.89 -10.13
CA SER A 87 9.22 0.39 -11.24
C SER A 87 10.69 0.13 -10.88
N GLY A 88 11.12 0.34 -9.63
CA GLY A 88 12.46 0.00 -9.13
C GLY A 88 13.63 0.80 -9.72
N SER A 89 13.36 1.71 -10.66
CA SER A 89 14.38 2.54 -11.32
C SER A 89 14.78 3.74 -10.46
N TRP A 90 16.02 4.22 -10.58
CA TRP A 90 16.49 5.40 -9.83
C TRP A 90 15.60 6.64 -10.09
N GLY A 91 15.18 6.86 -11.34
CA GLY A 91 14.30 7.96 -11.71
C GLY A 91 12.91 7.81 -11.08
N ALA A 92 12.39 6.59 -11.01
CA ALA A 92 11.11 6.29 -10.39
C ALA A 92 11.09 6.58 -8.89
N LYS A 93 12.19 6.24 -8.19
CA LYS A 93 12.36 6.62 -6.78
C LYS A 93 12.37 8.14 -6.61
N ALA A 94 13.06 8.88 -7.47
CA ALA A 94 13.09 10.34 -7.42
C ALA A 94 11.69 10.95 -7.64
N PHE A 95 10.93 10.48 -8.64
CA PHE A 95 9.56 10.94 -8.87
C PHE A 95 8.62 10.58 -7.72
N CYS A 96 8.77 9.40 -7.13
CA CYS A 96 8.03 9.01 -5.93
C CYS A 96 8.29 9.98 -4.77
N MET A 97 9.56 10.30 -4.48
CA MET A 97 9.90 11.23 -3.40
C MET A 97 9.32 12.62 -3.64
N ILE A 98 9.48 13.17 -4.85
CA ILE A 98 8.95 14.49 -5.22
C ILE A 98 7.42 14.52 -5.05
N GLY A 99 6.71 13.49 -5.52
CA GLY A 99 5.25 13.42 -5.42
C GLY A 99 4.74 13.31 -3.98
N LEU A 100 5.44 12.56 -3.12
CA LEU A 100 5.09 12.44 -1.70
C LEU A 100 5.37 13.73 -0.94
N MET A 101 6.51 14.38 -1.21
CA MET A 101 6.88 15.66 -0.61
C MET A 101 5.95 16.80 -1.02
N ASP A 102 5.53 16.87 -2.28
CA ASP A 102 4.47 17.81 -2.74
C ASP A 102 3.13 17.53 -2.04
N GLY A 103 2.90 16.26 -1.68
CA GLY A 103 1.80 15.84 -0.84
C GLY A 103 1.99 16.13 0.65
N GLY A 104 3.05 16.82 1.09
CA GLY A 104 3.30 17.15 2.50
C GLY A 104 3.84 15.99 3.36
N VAL A 105 4.32 14.92 2.73
CA VAL A 105 5.06 13.86 3.44
C VAL A 105 6.48 14.35 3.71
N SER A 106 7.01 14.10 4.91
CA SER A 106 8.40 14.49 5.21
C SER A 106 9.38 13.70 4.34
N GLU A 107 10.54 14.27 4.05
CA GLU A 107 11.58 13.63 3.23
C GLU A 107 11.95 12.23 3.76
N TYR A 108 12.07 12.08 5.08
CA TYR A 108 12.36 10.80 5.73
C TYR A 108 11.28 9.74 5.47
N HIS A 109 9.99 10.11 5.58
CA HIS A 109 8.90 9.18 5.32
C HIS A 109 8.73 8.90 3.82
N ALA A 110 9.00 9.89 2.97
CA ALA A 110 9.00 9.71 1.52
C ALA A 110 10.09 8.73 1.06
N ASP A 111 11.33 8.87 1.54
CA ASP A 111 12.42 7.95 1.17
C ASP A 111 12.14 6.51 1.61
N ASN A 112 11.65 6.31 2.84
CA ASN A 112 11.27 4.98 3.33
C ASN A 112 10.13 4.39 2.51
N ALA A 113 9.06 5.14 2.26
CA ALA A 113 7.92 4.69 1.46
C ALA A 113 8.34 4.33 0.02
N CYS A 114 9.15 5.17 -0.63
CA CYS A 114 9.64 4.93 -1.98
C CYS A 114 10.66 3.81 -2.07
N THR A 115 11.42 3.55 -0.99
CA THR A 115 12.30 2.37 -0.91
C THR A 115 11.49 1.08 -0.80
N LEU A 116 10.35 1.10 -0.11
CA LEU A 116 9.40 -0.02 -0.09
C LEU A 116 8.72 -0.20 -1.45
N ALA A 117 8.39 0.90 -2.14
CA ALA A 117 7.86 0.86 -3.51
C ALA A 117 8.82 0.25 -4.55
N ALA A 118 10.12 0.25 -4.28
CA ALA A 118 11.12 -0.22 -5.24
C ALA A 118 11.52 -1.69 -5.05
N ARG A 119 10.96 -2.40 -4.06
CA ARG A 119 11.37 -3.75 -3.65
C ARG A 119 10.54 -4.85 -4.28
#